data_AF-A0AAW7X1W6-F1
#
_entry.id   AF-A0AAW7X1W6-F1
#
_cell.length_a   1.000
_cell.length_b   1.000
_cell.length_c   1.000
_cell.angle_alpha   90.00
_cell.angle_beta   90.00
_cell.angle_gamma   90.00
#
_symmetry.space_group_name_H-M   'P 1'
#
loop_
_entity.id
_entity.type
_entity.pdbx_description
1 polymer ?
#
loop_
_entity_poly.entity_id
_entity_poly.type
_entity_poly.pdbx_seq_one_letter_code
_entity_poly.pdbx_strand_id
1 'polypeptide(L)'
;MKAEIILDWDYQPPELDGIYFVAIQYGEGAGMLEFMEFKDGQWSQHNGGEIVAHIDIGKLNNQLSIRWPDAPKAPQAFIEDEFREA
;
A
#
# COMPACT_ATOMS: atom_id res chain seq x y z
N MET A 1 20.57 2.31 -3.55
CA MET A 1 19.94 3.23 -4.51
C MET A 1 18.49 3.40 -4.06
N LYS A 2 18.00 4.63 -3.88
CA LYS A 2 16.58 4.86 -3.61
C LYS A 2 15.87 5.01 -4.96
N ALA A 3 14.75 4.33 -5.14
CA ALA A 3 13.87 4.61 -6.27
C ALA A 3 13.01 5.81 -5.90
N GLU A 4 12.90 6.76 -6.83
CA GLU A 4 11.92 7.84 -6.73
C GLU A 4 10.65 7.41 -7.46
N ILE A 5 9.50 7.65 -6.85
CA ILE A 5 8.18 7.35 -7.41
C ILE A 5 7.43 8.67 -7.45
N ILE A 6 7.08 9.12 -8.65
CA ILE A 6 6.25 10.30 -8.87
C ILE A 6 4.84 9.79 -9.15
N LEU A 7 3.89 10.19 -8.31
CA LEU A 7 2.48 9.79 -8.42
C LEU A 7 1.65 10.92 -9.03
N ASP A 8 0.69 10.55 -9.87
CA ASP A 8 -0.35 11.46 -10.38
C ASP A 8 -1.44 11.65 -9.31
N TRP A 9 -1.20 12.60 -8.41
CA TRP A 9 -2.07 12.90 -7.27
C TRP A 9 -3.35 13.64 -7.69
N ASP A 10 -4.48 13.23 -7.13
CA ASP A 10 -5.74 13.97 -7.15
C ASP A 10 -5.85 14.83 -5.87
N TYR A 11 -6.21 16.11 -6.05
CA TYR A 11 -6.31 17.11 -4.96
C TYR A 11 -7.77 17.48 -4.63
N GLN A 12 -8.73 16.90 -5.34
CA GLN A 12 -10.16 17.06 -5.04
C GLN A 12 -10.68 15.84 -4.29
N PRO A 13 -11.75 15.93 -3.49
CA PRO A 13 -12.35 14.76 -2.86
C PRO A 13 -12.69 13.66 -3.89
N PRO A 14 -12.53 12.36 -3.55
CA PRO A 14 -12.94 11.28 -4.44
C PRO A 14 -14.44 11.33 -4.76
N GLU A 15 -14.80 10.91 -5.97
CA GLU A 15 -16.21 10.83 -6.39
C GLU A 15 -16.85 9.48 -6.05
N LEU A 16 -16.04 8.45 -5.81
CA LEU A 16 -16.47 7.07 -5.61
C LEU A 16 -15.99 6.55 -4.27
N ASP A 17 -16.77 5.64 -3.68
CA ASP A 17 -16.35 4.88 -2.52
C ASP A 17 -15.22 3.90 -2.89
N GLY A 18 -14.24 3.73 -2.00
CA GLY A 18 -13.12 2.82 -2.24
C GLY A 18 -11.93 3.00 -1.30
N ILE A 19 -10.86 2.26 -1.60
CA ILE A 19 -9.56 2.39 -0.92
C ILE A 19 -8.63 3.26 -1.75
N TYR A 20 -8.07 4.27 -1.10
CA TYR A 20 -7.17 5.23 -1.70
C TYR A 20 -5.84 5.24 -0.96
N PHE A 21 -4.77 5.53 -1.69
CA PHE A 21 -3.51 5.90 -1.08
C PHE A 21 -3.51 7.42 -0.89
N VAL A 22 -3.36 7.90 0.34
CA VAL A 22 -3.57 9.29 0.71
C VAL A 22 -2.31 9.92 1.28
N ALA A 23 -2.17 11.23 1.07
CA ALA A 23 -1.19 12.06 1.76
C ALA A 23 -1.89 12.87 2.85
N ILE A 24 -1.43 12.70 4.09
CA ILE A 24 -1.98 13.33 5.29
C ILE A 24 -0.97 14.33 5.85
N GLN A 25 -1.41 15.55 6.14
CA GLN A 25 -0.62 16.61 6.77
C GLN A 25 -1.12 16.88 8.19
N TYR A 26 -0.21 16.90 9.17
CA TYR A 26 -0.50 17.22 10.58
C TYR A 26 -0.01 18.62 10.99
N GLY A 27 0.77 19.28 10.13
CA GLY A 27 1.36 20.59 10.38
C GLY A 27 2.52 20.88 9.43
N GLU A 28 3.28 21.95 9.70
CA GLU A 28 4.46 22.28 8.91
C GLU A 28 5.54 21.20 9.08
N GLY A 29 5.96 20.58 7.96
CA GLY A 29 7.01 19.55 7.94
C GLY A 29 6.60 18.19 8.51
N ALA A 30 5.33 17.99 8.91
CA ALA A 30 4.83 16.73 9.45
C ALA A 30 3.71 16.17 8.58
N GLY A 31 3.93 14.98 8.01
CA GLY A 31 2.94 14.27 7.21
C GLY A 31 3.27 12.80 7.08
N MET A 32 2.29 12.03 6.59
CA MET A 32 2.44 10.60 6.32
C MET A 32 1.66 10.20 5.07
N LEU A 33 1.98 9.01 4.57
CA LEU A 33 1.23 8.36 3.51
C LEU A 33 0.56 7.11 4.08
N GLU A 34 -0.70 6.87 3.73
CA GLU A 34 -1.47 5.74 4.25
C GLU A 34 -2.49 5.24 3.22
N PHE A 35 -2.99 4.01 3.40
CA PHE A 35 -4.18 3.55 2.71
C PHE A 35 -5.41 3.82 3.56
N MET A 36 -6.40 4.50 3.00
CA MET A 36 -7.63 4.88 3.69
C MET A 36 -8.87 4.55 2.89
N GLU A 37 -9.96 4.23 3.58
CA GLU A 37 -11.27 4.06 2.99
C GLU A 37 -11.97 5.43 2.87
N PHE A 38 -12.49 5.70 1.68
CA PHE A 38 -13.46 6.76 1.43
C PHE A 38 -14.82 6.11 1.24
N LYS A 39 -15.81 6.54 2.02
CA LYS A 39 -17.14 5.97 1.98
C LYS A 39 -18.19 7.01 2.34
N ASP A 40 -19.31 7.01 1.61
CA ASP A 40 -20.44 7.91 1.85
C ASP A 40 -20.01 9.39 1.90
N GLY A 41 -19.02 9.76 1.07
CA GLY A 41 -18.47 11.11 0.99
C GLY A 41 -17.53 11.50 2.12
N GLN A 42 -17.05 10.54 2.93
CA GLN A 42 -16.19 10.80 4.09
C GLN A 42 -14.98 9.86 4.11
N TRP A 43 -13.87 10.39 4.60
CA TRP A 43 -12.69 9.59 4.90
C TRP A 43 -12.83 8.93 6.26
N SER A 44 -12.36 7.68 6.40
CA SER A 44 -12.25 6.99 7.69
C SER A 44 -11.11 7.55 8.56
N GLN A 45 -11.12 8.86 8.86
CA GLN A 45 -10.03 9.52 9.59
C GLN A 45 -10.11 9.20 11.08
N HIS A 46 -9.00 8.68 11.63
CA HIS A 46 -8.85 8.46 13.07
C HIS A 46 -7.88 9.46 13.74
N ASN A 47 -7.16 10.30 12.97
CA ASN A 47 -5.87 10.85 13.42
C ASN A 47 -5.81 12.39 13.48
N GLY A 48 -6.86 13.13 13.11
CA GLY A 48 -6.88 14.61 13.18
C GLY A 48 -5.98 15.36 12.20
N GLY A 49 -5.33 14.67 11.25
CA GLY A 49 -4.61 15.29 10.14
C GLY A 49 -5.52 15.60 8.94
N GLU A 50 -5.09 16.51 8.09
CA GLU A 50 -5.80 16.89 6.86
C GLU A 50 -5.31 16.05 5.68
N ILE A 51 -6.24 15.50 4.89
CA ILE A 51 -5.90 14.82 3.64
C ILE A 51 -5.73 15.87 2.56
N VAL A 52 -4.50 16.00 2.04
CA VAL A 52 -4.13 17.04 1.07
C VAL A 52 -4.11 16.52 -0.37
N ALA A 53 -3.98 15.20 -0.56
CA ALA A 53 -4.01 14.54 -1.86
C ALA A 53 -4.32 13.05 -1.71
N HIS A 54 -4.81 12.43 -2.78
CA HIS A 54 -5.04 10.99 -2.84
C HIS A 54 -4.80 10.42 -4.25
N ILE A 55 -4.72 9.10 -4.34
CA ILE A 55 -4.74 8.35 -5.59
C ILE A 55 -5.53 7.05 -5.38
N ASP A 56 -6.42 6.76 -6.32
CA ASP A 56 -7.15 5.48 -6.37
C ASP A 56 -6.18 4.30 -6.47
N ILE A 57 -6.47 3.19 -5.78
CA ILE A 57 -5.59 2.01 -5.77
C ILE A 57 -5.43 1.38 -7.16
N GLY A 58 -6.46 1.46 -8.01
CA GLY A 58 -6.38 1.05 -9.41
C GLY A 58 -5.38 1.89 -10.20
N LYS A 59 -5.47 3.22 -10.10
CA LYS A 59 -4.48 4.16 -10.69
C LYS A 59 -3.07 3.91 -10.15
N LEU A 60 -2.94 3.71 -8.84
CA LEU A 60 -1.66 3.43 -8.20
C LEU A 60 -1.01 2.15 -8.76
N ASN A 61 -1.78 1.06 -8.87
CA ASN A 61 -1.31 -0.20 -9.46
C ASN A 61 -0.89 -0.04 -10.93
N ASN A 62 -1.54 0.86 -11.68
CA ASN A 62 -1.15 1.14 -13.06
C ASN A 62 0.17 1.95 -13.17
N GLN A 63 0.55 2.70 -12.13
CA GLN A 63 1.81 3.45 -12.09
C GLN A 63 2.97 2.64 -11.49
N LEU A 64 2.65 1.60 -10.70
CA LEU A 64 3.62 0.80 -9.98
C LEU A 64 3.77 -0.60 -10.55
N SER A 65 4.94 -0.91 -11.10
CA SER A 65 5.34 -2.29 -11.38
C SER A 65 5.90 -2.95 -10.12
N ILE A 66 5.04 -3.17 -9.12
CA ILE A 66 5.40 -3.89 -7.90
C ILE A 66 5.12 -5.37 -8.13
N ARG A 67 6.16 -6.21 -8.03
CA ARG A 67 5.97 -7.64 -7.92
C ARG A 67 5.55 -7.95 -6.50
N TRP A 68 4.46 -8.69 -6.36
CA TRP A 68 4.12 -9.30 -5.09
C TRP A 68 5.30 -10.18 -4.63
N PRO A 69 5.70 -10.15 -3.35
CA PRO A 69 6.69 -11.08 -2.87
C PRO A 69 6.11 -12.50 -3.00
N ASP A 70 6.67 -13.30 -3.90
CA ASP A 70 6.38 -14.74 -3.93
C ASP A 70 6.66 -15.29 -2.53
N ALA A 71 5.76 -16.14 -2.02
CA ALA A 71 5.94 -16.77 -0.71
C ALA A 71 7.36 -17.34 -0.63
N PRO A 72 8.11 -17.10 0.46
CA PRO A 72 9.43 -17.69 0.61
C PRO A 72 9.27 -19.20 0.42
N LYS A 73 9.95 -19.76 -0.59
CA LYS A 73 9.95 -21.20 -0.82
C LYS A 73 10.27 -21.84 0.52
N ALA A 74 9.36 -22.66 1.05
CA ALA A 74 9.63 -23.41 2.26
C ALA A 74 11.00 -24.09 2.11
N PRO A 75 11.86 -24.08 3.14
CA PRO A 75 13.09 -24.87 3.09
C PRO A 75 12.65 -26.29 2.72
N GLN A 76 13.18 -26.82 1.62
CA GLN A 76 12.96 -28.21 1.25
C GLN A 76 13.39 -29.02 2.48
N ALA A 77 12.41 -29.63 3.16
CA ALA A 77 12.70 -30.61 4.17
C ALA A 77 13.59 -31.65 3.49
N PHE A 78 14.83 -31.77 3.93
CA PHE A 78 15.67 -32.89 3.59
C PHE A 78 14.93 -34.13 4.10
N ILE A 79 14.25 -34.83 3.19
CA ILE A 79 13.79 -36.18 3.45
C ILE A 79 15.05 -37.03 3.32
N GLU A 80 15.75 -37.25 4.44
CA GLU A 80 16.66 -38.38 4.56
C GLU A 80 15.81 -39.65 4.67
N ASP A 81 15.32 -40.12 3.53
CA ASP A 81 14.92 -41.52 3.36
C ASP A 81 16.20 -42.31 3.04
N GLU A 82 16.83 -42.88 4.06
CA GLU A 82 17.53 -44.17 3.95
C GLU A 82 17.80 -44.72 5.36
N PHE A 83 16.74 -45.11 6.08
CA PHE A 83 16.84 -46.26 6.98
C PHE A 83 17.10 -47.49 6.10
N ARG A 84 18.38 -47.76 5.80
CA ARG A 84 18.81 -49.08 5.36
C ARG A 84 18.67 -50.02 6.54
N GLU A 85 17.64 -50.86 6.48
CA GLU A 85 17.60 -52.10 7.24
C GLU A 85 18.90 -52.89 6.99
N ALA A 86 19.54 -53.31 8.08
CA ALA A 86 20.61 -54.31 8.11
C ALA A 86 20.31 -55.30 9.23
#